data_AF-A0A5S3UQP4-F1
#
_entry.id   AF-A0A5S3UQP4-F1
#
_cell.length_a   1.000
_cell.length_b   1.000
_cell.length_c   1.000
_cell.angle_alpha   90.00
_cell.angle_beta   90.00
_cell.angle_gamma   90.00
#
_symmetry.space_group_name_H-M   'P 1'
#
loop_
_entity.id
_entity.type
_entity.pdbx_description
1 polymer ?
#
loop_
_entity_poly.entity_id
_entity_poly.type
_entity_poly.pdbx_seq_one_letter_code
_entity_poly.pdbx_strand_id
1 'polypeptide(L)'
;MKTLLLYISLLSVIFILLIKSMYYWPESKIKHFTFVFTYSDQFVEAMRATEDAGYVSIQWHDKSQQRDESSMAWEAGEPKYKKVVKPDLSKIIGPYKETGLQSLWLQYYQGAWLIRKAFSYKDENGTGEGIYAFGTVNPKDVCLPNTQCVEHLFGQWHVIKN
;
A
#
# COMPACT_ATOMS: atom_id res chain seq x y z
N MET A 1 -18.24 33.48 17.45
CA MET A 1 -16.91 32.93 17.06
C MET A 1 -16.41 31.82 17.98
N LYS A 2 -16.44 31.96 19.32
CA LYS A 2 -15.92 30.91 20.24
C LYS A 2 -16.60 29.54 20.10
N THR A 3 -17.94 29.51 19.98
CA THR A 3 -18.70 28.25 19.81
C THR A 3 -18.42 27.57 18.46
N LEU A 4 -18.25 28.35 17.38
CA LEU A 4 -17.91 27.83 16.05
C LEU A 4 -16.51 27.18 16.04
N LEU A 5 -15.53 27.82 16.67
CA LEU A 5 -14.18 27.25 16.82
C LEU A 5 -14.20 25.95 17.63
N LEU A 6 -15.05 25.89 18.67
CA LEU A 6 -15.26 24.69 19.48
C LEU A 6 -15.86 23.55 18.65
N TYR A 7 -16.87 23.81 17.82
CA TYR A 7 -17.44 22.80 16.94
C TYR A 7 -16.44 22.32 15.90
N ILE A 8 -15.67 23.22 15.27
CA ILE A 8 -14.64 22.86 14.29
C ILE A 8 -13.56 22.00 14.96
N SER A 9 -13.11 22.37 16.16
CA SER A 9 -12.13 21.58 16.91
C SER A 9 -12.67 20.22 17.33
N LEU A 10 -13.95 20.10 17.67
CA LEU A 10 -14.56 18.82 18.00
C LEU A 10 -14.68 17.94 16.75
N LEU A 11 -15.10 18.52 15.63
CA LEU A 11 -15.17 17.85 14.33
C LEU A 11 -13.81 17.34 13.87
N SER A 12 -12.73 18.12 14.05
CA SER A 12 -11.40 17.67 13.68
C SER A 12 -10.91 16.51 14.55
N VAL A 13 -11.17 16.54 15.85
CA VAL A 13 -10.85 15.41 16.75
C VAL A 13 -11.62 14.16 16.36
N ILE A 14 -12.94 14.27 16.11
CA ILE A 14 -13.76 13.15 15.65
C ILE A 14 -13.21 12.59 14.33
N PHE A 15 -12.84 13.46 13.39
CA PHE A 15 -12.28 13.06 12.11
C PHE A 15 -10.94 12.30 12.26
N ILE A 16 -10.03 12.79 13.10
CA ILE A 16 -8.75 12.11 13.39
C ILE A 16 -9.00 10.73 14.02
N LEU A 17 -9.96 10.62 14.94
CA LEU A 17 -10.32 9.35 15.58
C LEU A 17 -10.92 8.37 14.56
N LEU A 18 -11.76 8.85 13.64
CA LEU A 18 -12.34 8.02 12.57
C LEU A 18 -11.25 7.44 11.67
N ILE A 19 -10.28 8.24 11.23
CA ILE A 19 -9.15 7.77 10.42
C ILE A 19 -8.33 6.71 11.17
N LYS A 20 -8.03 6.93 12.45
CA LYS A 20 -7.29 5.95 13.27
C LYS A 20 -8.07 4.63 13.46
N SER A 21 -9.40 4.71 13.54
CA SER A 21 -10.26 3.54 13.70
C SER A 21 -10.41 2.69 12.43
N MET A 22 -10.05 3.24 11.27
CA MET A 22 -10.25 2.62 9.96
C MET A 22 -9.67 1.22 9.84
N TYR A 23 -8.55 0.94 10.51
CA TYR A 23 -7.93 -0.39 10.55
C TYR A 23 -8.89 -1.48 11.07
N TYR A 24 -9.80 -1.10 11.97
CA TYR A 24 -10.79 -1.99 12.59
C TYR A 24 -12.12 -2.04 11.85
N TRP A 25 -12.30 -1.26 10.78
CA TRP A 25 -13.55 -1.28 10.01
C TRP A 25 -13.72 -2.64 9.32
N PRO A 26 -14.96 -3.09 9.11
CA PRO A 26 -15.22 -4.29 8.33
C PRO A 26 -14.71 -4.11 6.89
N GLU A 27 -14.26 -5.23 6.31
CA GLU A 27 -13.79 -5.26 4.93
C GLU A 27 -14.89 -4.79 3.98
N SER A 28 -14.61 -3.71 3.25
CA SER A 28 -15.58 -3.05 2.39
C SER A 28 -14.88 -2.10 1.42
N LYS A 29 -15.54 -1.78 0.31
CA LYS A 29 -15.04 -0.77 -0.64
C LYS A 29 -14.73 0.55 0.04
N ILE A 30 -15.57 0.99 0.99
CA ILE A 30 -15.41 2.26 1.71
C ILE A 30 -14.15 2.25 2.57
N LYS A 31 -13.85 1.13 3.25
CA LYS A 31 -12.59 0.97 4.00
C LYS A 31 -11.38 1.14 3.08
N HIS A 32 -11.34 0.42 1.96
CA HIS A 32 -10.22 0.48 1.01
C HIS A 32 -10.09 1.86 0.36
N PHE A 33 -11.21 2.45 -0.06
CA PHE A 33 -11.24 3.82 -0.59
C PHE A 33 -10.65 4.80 0.43
N THR A 34 -11.14 4.78 1.66
CA THR A 34 -10.68 5.72 2.71
C THR A 34 -9.20 5.54 3.00
N PHE A 35 -8.73 4.29 3.06
CA PHE A 35 -7.32 3.98 3.30
C PHE A 35 -6.45 4.49 2.17
N VAL A 36 -6.73 4.06 0.94
CA VAL A 36 -5.93 4.44 -0.23
C VAL A 36 -6.00 5.94 -0.46
N PHE A 37 -7.15 6.58 -0.29
CA PHE A 37 -7.28 8.03 -0.39
C PHE A 37 -6.38 8.76 0.61
N THR A 38 -6.39 8.33 1.88
CA THR A 38 -5.60 8.93 2.96
C THR A 38 -4.09 8.84 2.72
N TYR A 39 -3.61 7.73 2.15
CA TYR A 39 -2.17 7.45 1.99
C TYR A 39 -1.68 7.52 0.54
N SER A 40 -2.52 7.92 -0.41
CA SER A 40 -2.22 7.85 -1.85
C SER A 40 -0.98 8.65 -2.23
N ASP A 41 -0.85 9.90 -1.76
CA ASP A 41 0.30 10.75 -2.07
C ASP A 41 1.60 10.12 -1.59
N GLN A 42 1.63 9.59 -0.36
CA GLN A 42 2.79 8.89 0.18
C GLN A 42 3.14 7.71 -0.73
N PHE A 43 2.18 6.82 -1.04
CA PHE A 43 2.44 5.68 -1.92
C PHE A 43 2.97 6.07 -3.29
N VAL A 44 2.43 7.13 -3.89
CA VAL A 44 2.92 7.64 -5.18
C VAL A 44 4.35 8.18 -5.05
N GLU A 45 4.68 8.88 -3.96
CA GLU A 45 6.04 9.33 -3.68
C GLU A 45 7.01 8.16 -3.52
N ALA A 46 6.64 7.09 -2.82
CA ALA A 46 7.50 5.89 -2.74
C ALA A 46 7.66 5.18 -4.07
N MET A 47 6.60 5.09 -4.88
CA MET A 47 6.68 4.52 -6.23
C MET A 47 7.70 5.31 -7.06
N ARG A 48 7.60 6.64 -7.08
CA ARG A 48 8.56 7.51 -7.77
C ARG A 48 9.97 7.38 -7.22
N ALA A 49 10.16 7.40 -5.91
CA ALA A 49 11.47 7.22 -5.29
C ALA A 49 12.07 5.84 -5.58
N THR A 50 11.23 4.82 -5.74
CA THR A 50 11.64 3.48 -6.17
C THR A 50 12.13 3.48 -7.62
N GLU A 51 11.40 4.16 -8.52
CA GLU A 51 11.78 4.36 -9.93
C GLU A 51 13.08 5.15 -10.06
N ASP A 52 13.19 6.27 -9.33
CA ASP A 52 14.38 7.14 -9.32
C ASP A 52 15.64 6.40 -8.84
N ALA A 53 15.47 5.44 -7.93
CA ALA A 53 16.55 4.57 -7.46
C ALA A 53 16.89 3.43 -8.45
N GLY A 54 16.18 3.33 -9.58
CA GLY A 54 16.36 2.30 -10.60
C GLY A 54 15.74 0.95 -10.26
N TYR A 55 14.95 0.87 -9.19
CA TYR A 55 14.33 -0.38 -8.74
C TYR A 55 12.96 -0.58 -9.40
N VAL A 56 12.62 -1.85 -9.64
CA VAL A 56 11.30 -2.28 -10.13
C VAL A 56 10.50 -3.00 -9.05
N SER A 57 11.14 -3.37 -7.95
CA SER A 57 10.48 -3.87 -6.75
C SER A 57 11.33 -3.61 -5.52
N ILE A 58 10.67 -3.32 -4.42
CA ILE A 58 11.27 -3.25 -3.09
C ILE A 58 10.42 -4.01 -2.09
N GLN A 59 11.08 -4.56 -1.07
CA GLN A 59 10.41 -5.09 0.10
C GLN A 59 11.17 -4.61 1.33
N TRP A 60 10.44 -3.91 2.17
CA TRP A 60 10.90 -3.44 3.46
C TRP A 60 9.96 -3.95 4.56
N HIS A 61 10.54 -4.38 5.66
CA HIS A 61 9.83 -4.66 6.89
C HIS A 61 10.65 -4.18 8.09
N ASP A 62 10.06 -3.27 8.85
CA ASP A 62 10.56 -2.83 10.14
C ASP A 62 10.39 -3.97 11.14
N LYS A 63 11.51 -4.53 11.61
CA LYS A 63 11.46 -5.54 12.67
C LYS A 63 11.75 -4.85 13.99
N SER A 64 10.78 -4.91 14.90
CA SER A 64 10.98 -4.43 16.26
C SER A 64 12.06 -5.25 16.99
N GLN A 65 12.98 -4.52 17.61
CA GLN A 65 13.91 -4.82 18.71
C GLN A 65 14.80 -6.10 18.72
N GLN A 66 14.63 -7.12 17.88
CA GLN A 66 15.45 -8.36 18.00
C GLN A 66 15.93 -9.05 16.71
N ARG A 67 15.63 -8.52 15.52
CA ARG A 67 16.18 -9.03 14.25
C ARG A 67 16.43 -7.88 13.29
N ASP A 68 17.49 -7.99 12.49
CA ASP A 68 17.87 -6.99 11.50
C ASP A 68 16.72 -6.63 10.56
N GLU A 69 16.62 -5.33 10.24
CA GLU A 69 15.76 -4.77 9.19
C GLU A 69 15.87 -5.62 7.92
N SER A 70 14.74 -6.02 7.35
CA SER A 70 14.74 -6.78 6.10
C SER A 70 14.45 -5.84 4.93
N SER A 71 15.51 -5.45 4.23
CA SER A 71 15.44 -4.57 3.06
C SER A 71 15.94 -5.30 1.81
N MET A 72 15.06 -5.41 0.81
CA MET A 72 15.34 -6.05 -0.47
C MET A 72 14.90 -5.14 -1.62
N ALA A 73 15.66 -5.16 -2.70
CA ALA A 73 15.32 -4.46 -3.94
C ALA A 73 15.71 -5.30 -5.15
N TRP A 74 15.02 -5.04 -6.25
CA TRP A 74 15.27 -5.65 -7.54
C TRP A 74 15.29 -4.58 -8.62
N GLU A 75 16.20 -4.74 -9.56
CA GLU A 75 16.27 -3.97 -10.81
C GLU A 75 15.74 -4.83 -11.97
N ALA A 76 15.38 -4.19 -13.08
CA ALA A 76 15.14 -4.91 -14.33
C ALA A 76 16.41 -5.66 -14.75
N GLY A 77 16.27 -6.92 -15.19
CA GLY A 77 17.42 -7.71 -15.64
C GLY A 77 17.03 -9.06 -16.21
N GLU A 78 17.94 -9.75 -16.86
CA GLU A 78 17.67 -11.06 -17.47
C GLU A 78 17.62 -12.19 -16.42
N PRO A 79 16.64 -13.12 -16.44
CA PRO A 79 15.54 -13.23 -17.42
C PRO A 79 14.28 -12.39 -17.10
N LYS A 80 14.18 -11.75 -15.92
CA LYS A 80 13.13 -10.76 -15.59
C LYS A 80 13.58 -9.69 -14.57
N TYR A 81 14.21 -10.11 -13.48
CA TYR A 81 14.64 -9.23 -12.40
C TYR A 81 15.99 -9.65 -11.82
N LYS A 82 16.81 -8.69 -11.41
CA LYS A 82 18.08 -8.91 -10.72
C LYS A 82 18.01 -8.38 -9.29
N LYS A 83 18.33 -9.21 -8.31
CA LYS A 83 18.38 -8.80 -6.90
C LYS A 83 19.57 -7.86 -6.69
N VAL A 84 19.33 -6.75 -6.00
CA VAL A 84 20.37 -5.78 -5.61
C VAL A 84 21.02 -6.24 -4.30
N VAL A 85 22.36 -6.22 -4.27
CA VAL A 85 23.12 -6.56 -3.06
C VAL A 85 23.23 -5.32 -2.18
N LYS A 86 22.71 -5.39 -0.95
CA LYS A 86 22.69 -4.27 0.02
C LYS A 86 22.05 -3.00 -0.55
N PRO A 87 20.75 -3.03 -0.91
CA PRO A 87 20.07 -1.85 -1.44
C PRO A 87 19.97 -0.76 -0.38
N ASP A 88 20.15 0.50 -0.79
CA ASP A 88 19.78 1.65 0.03
C ASP A 88 18.32 2.02 -0.24
N LEU A 89 17.46 1.79 0.77
CA LEU A 89 16.04 2.14 0.73
C LEU A 89 15.71 3.38 1.58
N SER A 90 16.71 4.03 2.19
CA SER A 90 16.52 5.08 3.19
C SER A 90 15.60 6.22 2.72
N LYS A 91 15.79 6.69 1.49
CA LYS A 91 14.95 7.74 0.87
C LYS A 91 13.52 7.28 0.60
N ILE A 92 13.31 5.98 0.37
CA ILE A 92 12.00 5.42 0.05
C ILE A 92 11.22 5.17 1.36
N ILE A 93 11.86 4.61 2.38
CA ILE A 93 11.20 4.18 3.62
C ILE A 93 11.19 5.24 4.73
N GLY A 94 12.06 6.25 4.66
CA GLY A 94 12.18 7.30 5.68
C GLY A 94 10.84 7.94 6.04
N PRO A 95 10.05 8.43 5.06
CA PRO A 95 8.72 9.00 5.32
C PRO A 95 7.72 8.02 5.97
N TYR A 96 7.88 6.72 5.72
CA TYR A 96 6.96 5.67 6.21
C TYR A 96 7.23 5.27 7.65
N LYS A 97 8.50 5.32 8.06
CA LYS A 97 8.89 5.10 9.45
C LYS A 97 8.25 6.15 10.36
N GLU A 98 8.15 7.39 9.90
CA GLU A 98 7.56 8.51 10.66
C GLU A 98 6.03 8.41 10.80
N THR A 99 5.35 7.81 9.81
CA THR A 99 3.90 7.62 9.82
C THR A 99 3.43 6.33 10.51
N GLY A 100 4.37 5.50 10.98
CA GLY A 100 4.10 4.27 11.73
C GLY A 100 3.80 3.05 10.87
N LEU A 101 4.04 3.12 9.56
CA LEU A 101 3.97 1.95 8.68
C LEU A 101 5.19 1.05 8.94
N GLN A 102 4.96 -0.23 9.22
CA GLN A 102 6.01 -1.19 9.60
C GLN A 102 6.47 -2.07 8.43
N SER A 103 5.87 -1.92 7.26
CA SER A 103 6.25 -2.66 6.07
C SER A 103 5.81 -1.93 4.82
N LEU A 104 6.61 -2.05 3.77
CA LEU A 104 6.29 -1.54 2.45
C LEU A 104 6.78 -2.55 1.42
N TRP A 105 5.87 -3.06 0.61
CA TRP A 105 6.20 -3.94 -0.52
C TRP A 105 5.64 -3.36 -1.79
N LEU A 106 6.54 -2.83 -2.62
CA LEU A 106 6.20 -2.29 -3.93
C LEU A 106 6.72 -3.21 -5.03
N GLN A 107 5.92 -3.41 -6.06
CA GLN A 107 6.31 -4.16 -7.24
C GLN A 107 5.65 -3.56 -8.48
N TYR A 108 6.45 -3.16 -9.46
CA TYR A 108 5.94 -2.80 -10.77
C TYR A 108 5.69 -4.06 -11.59
N TYR A 109 4.47 -4.19 -12.11
CA TYR A 109 4.03 -5.33 -12.89
C TYR A 109 3.04 -4.90 -13.97
N GLN A 110 3.40 -5.12 -15.24
CA GLN A 110 2.52 -4.98 -16.40
C GLN A 110 1.69 -3.68 -16.44
N GLY A 111 2.33 -2.53 -16.17
CA GLY A 111 1.66 -1.23 -16.25
C GLY A 111 1.01 -0.75 -14.95
N ALA A 112 1.16 -1.50 -13.84
CA ALA A 112 0.69 -1.09 -12.52
C ALA A 112 1.75 -1.28 -11.43
N TRP A 113 1.75 -0.36 -10.47
CA TRP A 113 2.43 -0.52 -9.20
C TRP A 113 1.54 -1.26 -8.22
N LEU A 114 2.06 -2.35 -7.63
CA LEU A 114 1.37 -3.17 -6.65
C LEU A 114 1.94 -2.90 -5.26
N ILE A 115 1.05 -2.59 -4.31
CA ILE A 115 1.32 -2.58 -2.87
C ILE A 115 0.92 -3.94 -2.33
N ARG A 116 1.88 -4.86 -2.22
CA ARG A 116 1.61 -6.26 -1.87
C ARG A 116 1.39 -6.43 -0.38
N LYS A 117 0.57 -7.43 -0.02
CA LYS A 117 0.23 -7.78 1.37
C LYS A 117 -0.29 -6.57 2.16
N ALA A 118 -1.07 -5.72 1.50
CA ALA A 118 -1.50 -4.45 2.05
C ALA A 118 -2.53 -4.62 3.18
N PHE A 119 -3.33 -5.70 3.12
CA PHE A 119 -4.28 -6.07 4.15
C PHE A 119 -4.56 -7.58 4.08
N SER A 120 -5.16 -8.13 5.13
CA SER A 120 -5.72 -9.49 5.13
C SER A 120 -7.22 -9.40 5.21
N TYR A 121 -7.92 -10.31 4.55
CA TYR A 121 -9.39 -10.40 4.61
C TYR A 121 -9.80 -11.85 4.78
N LYS A 122 -11.05 -12.06 5.21
CA LYS A 122 -11.64 -13.39 5.34
C LYS A 122 -12.83 -13.53 4.39
N ASP A 123 -12.87 -14.62 3.66
CA ASP A 123 -13.97 -14.99 2.77
C ASP A 123 -14.42 -16.44 3.02
N GLU A 124 -15.26 -16.97 2.13
CA GLU A 124 -15.78 -18.34 2.20
C GLU A 124 -14.68 -19.41 2.03
N ASN A 125 -13.54 -19.05 1.40
CA ASN A 125 -12.43 -19.95 1.11
C ASN A 125 -11.30 -19.88 2.15
N GLY A 126 -11.32 -18.88 3.05
CA GLY A 126 -10.38 -18.78 4.16
C GLY A 126 -9.90 -17.35 4.40
N THR A 127 -8.63 -17.21 4.77
CA THR A 127 -7.97 -15.90 4.93
C THR A 127 -7.08 -15.63 3.72
N GLY A 128 -7.38 -14.53 3.02
CA GLY A 128 -6.64 -14.05 1.86
C GLY A 128 -5.77 -12.83 2.15
N GLU A 129 -4.83 -12.54 1.25
CA GLU A 129 -4.02 -11.32 1.26
C GLU A 129 -4.48 -10.38 0.14
N GLY A 130 -4.85 -9.15 0.52
CA GLY A 130 -5.26 -8.11 -0.40
C GLY A 130 -4.10 -7.24 -0.87
N ILE A 131 -4.25 -6.70 -2.08
CA ILE A 131 -3.26 -5.85 -2.75
C ILE A 131 -3.95 -4.54 -3.16
N TYR A 132 -3.25 -3.42 -3.02
CA TYR A 132 -3.65 -2.19 -3.70
C TYR A 132 -2.82 -2.01 -4.97
N ALA A 133 -3.43 -1.52 -6.03
CA ALA A 133 -2.76 -1.31 -7.31
C ALA A 133 -2.99 0.11 -7.83
N PHE A 134 -1.93 0.73 -8.34
CA PHE A 134 -1.96 2.05 -8.99
C PHE A 134 -1.51 1.92 -10.43
N GLY A 135 -2.38 2.27 -11.39
CA GLY A 135 -2.11 2.20 -12.82
C GLY A 135 -3.15 1.37 -13.59
N THR A 136 -2.75 0.82 -14.73
CA THR A 136 -3.65 0.01 -15.57
C THR A 136 -3.59 -1.45 -15.14
N VAL A 137 -4.70 -1.94 -14.56
CA VAL A 137 -4.82 -3.34 -14.12
C VAL A 137 -5.71 -4.11 -15.10
N ASN A 138 -5.18 -5.18 -15.67
CA ASN A 138 -5.94 -6.14 -16.45
C ASN A 138 -6.29 -7.35 -15.56
N PRO A 139 -7.59 -7.60 -15.26
CA PRO A 139 -8.00 -8.70 -14.38
C PRO A 139 -7.47 -10.08 -14.81
N LYS A 140 -7.24 -10.30 -16.11
CA LYS A 140 -6.71 -11.58 -16.62
C LYS A 140 -5.28 -11.88 -16.15
N ASP A 141 -4.54 -10.85 -15.77
CA ASP A 141 -3.14 -10.97 -15.38
C ASP A 141 -2.96 -11.14 -13.86
N VAL A 142 -4.01 -10.89 -13.07
CA VAL A 142 -3.96 -10.86 -11.60
C VAL A 142 -5.00 -11.75 -10.92
N CYS A 143 -6.14 -12.03 -11.57
CA CYS A 143 -7.19 -12.88 -11.02
C CYS A 143 -7.04 -14.34 -11.47
N LEU A 144 -7.61 -15.25 -10.69
CA LEU A 144 -7.86 -16.61 -11.15
C LEU A 144 -8.89 -16.62 -12.29
N PRO A 145 -8.84 -17.60 -13.22
CA PRO A 145 -9.84 -17.71 -14.27
C PRO A 145 -11.27 -17.70 -13.74
N ASN A 146 -12.15 -16.93 -14.38
CA ASN A 146 -13.57 -16.77 -14.01
C ASN A 146 -13.83 -16.18 -12.60
N THR A 147 -12.86 -15.49 -12.00
CA THR A 147 -13.06 -14.76 -10.72
C THR A 147 -13.00 -13.25 -10.93
N GLN A 148 -13.87 -12.53 -10.21
CA GLN A 148 -13.82 -11.08 -10.15
C GLN A 148 -13.05 -10.67 -8.88
N CYS A 149 -11.74 -10.48 -9.03
CA CYS A 149 -10.86 -10.12 -7.91
C CYS A 149 -10.50 -8.63 -7.85
N VAL A 150 -10.72 -7.88 -8.94
CA VAL A 150 -10.36 -6.46 -9.05
C VAL A 150 -11.58 -5.56 -8.86
N GLU A 151 -11.43 -4.54 -8.02
CA GLU A 151 -12.43 -3.51 -7.78
C GLU A 151 -11.78 -2.12 -7.88
N HIS A 152 -12.35 -1.24 -8.71
CA HIS A 152 -11.90 0.15 -8.85
C HIS A 152 -12.31 0.98 -7.64
N LEU A 153 -11.38 1.79 -7.12
CA LEU A 153 -11.62 2.70 -5.99
C LEU A 153 -11.87 4.13 -6.47
N PHE A 154 -10.85 4.77 -7.07
CA PHE A 154 -10.89 6.12 -7.63
C PHE A 154 -9.64 6.36 -8.49
N GLY A 155 -9.69 7.31 -9.44
CA GLY A 155 -8.54 7.60 -10.30
C GLY A 155 -7.99 6.32 -10.95
N GLN A 156 -6.70 6.05 -10.77
CA GLN A 156 -6.01 4.83 -11.20
C GLN A 156 -5.86 3.77 -10.09
N TRP A 157 -6.50 3.97 -8.94
CA TRP A 157 -6.41 3.06 -7.79
C TRP A 157 -7.44 1.94 -7.86
N HIS A 158 -6.95 0.74 -7.58
CA HIS A 158 -7.72 -0.49 -7.52
C HIS A 158 -7.39 -1.26 -6.25
N VAL A 159 -8.34 -2.06 -5.79
CA VAL A 159 -8.11 -3.11 -4.80
C VAL A 159 -8.23 -4.47 -5.49
N ILE A 160 -7.34 -5.39 -5.13
CA ILE A 160 -7.29 -6.76 -5.65
C ILE A 160 -7.43 -7.71 -4.46
N LYS A 161 -8.42 -8.61 -4.51
CA LYS A 161 -8.76 -9.61 -3.48
C LYS A 161 -8.75 -11.00 -4.16
N ASN A 162 -7.66 -11.76 -3.98
CA ASN A 162 -7.43 -13.08 -4.57
C ASN A 162 -7.66 -14.24 -3.60
#